data_AF-A0A7X6UFW5-F1
#
_entry.id   AF-A0A7X6UFW5-F1
#
_cell.length_a   1.000
_cell.length_b   1.000
_cell.length_c   1.000
_cell.angle_alpha   90.00
_cell.angle_beta   90.00
_cell.angle_gamma   90.00
#
_symmetry.space_group_name_H-M   'P 1'
#
loop_
_entity.id
_entity.type
_entity.pdbx_description
1 polymer ?
#
loop_
_entity_poly.entity_id
_entity_poly.type
_entity_poly.pdbx_seq_one_letter_code
_entity_poly.pdbx_strand_id
1 'polypeptide(L)'
;LLDKTEEEVEALLEQLTRRYQRDPQSGLILRELEGAAALASAPEHAELVEAFYGKVREQKLTDAAYETLAVIAYNAPATRAEIETVRGVDSDSVVARLIERGLVREVGVLDAPGRPALLDVTEQFLLDFGLKSTRELPAVDLLMYDTVTRFTEGEKDMHSQAAPKPLVIAIDGPSGSGKSTVARLLSEHLGILTLDTGAMYRALGYKALRSGIQPSDGEAVRVMLASTVMEIDLSDRVQKTLVDGEDMTPYIRTPEASKAASDISVLPVCRDYCVRIQRELGQRQALILEGRDIGTYVFPDAPVKFFITASPQARAQRRLKDLEKAGVETSLEEVMQEMEKRDRQDAERELAPTKRAPDAIHIDSSGMTAAEVVQAMIDVIRQKERQQPGWVSQAGDGTE
;
A
#
# COMPACT_ATOMS: atom_id res chain seq x y z
N LEU A 1 -40.68 -4.62 -18.71
CA LEU A 1 -39.51 -5.03 -17.92
C LEU A 1 -40.04 -5.51 -16.59
N LEU A 2 -39.55 -6.63 -16.09
CA LEU A 2 -40.18 -7.41 -15.00
C LEU A 2 -40.52 -6.52 -13.79
N ASP A 3 -41.75 -6.58 -13.27
CA ASP A 3 -42.12 -5.98 -11.98
C ASP A 3 -41.45 -6.79 -10.85
N LYS A 4 -40.14 -6.56 -10.67
CA LYS A 4 -39.31 -7.23 -9.67
C LYS A 4 -38.47 -6.22 -8.91
N THR A 5 -38.37 -6.41 -7.60
CA THR A 5 -37.45 -5.62 -6.76
C THR A 5 -36.01 -6.06 -7.00
N GLU A 6 -35.05 -5.20 -6.63
CA GLU A 6 -33.61 -5.50 -6.72
C GLU A 6 -33.25 -6.78 -5.94
N GLU A 7 -33.77 -6.92 -4.72
CA GLU A 7 -33.62 -8.11 -3.88
C GLU A 7 -34.16 -9.39 -4.55
N GLU A 8 -35.30 -9.30 -5.25
CA GLU A 8 -35.84 -10.43 -6.00
C GLU A 8 -34.95 -10.81 -7.19
N VAL A 9 -34.36 -9.83 -7.87
CA VAL A 9 -33.43 -10.06 -8.98
C VAL A 9 -32.15 -10.72 -8.47
N GLU A 10 -31.55 -10.23 -7.38
CA GLU A 10 -30.38 -10.84 -6.75
C GLU A 10 -30.63 -12.29 -6.35
N ALA A 11 -31.76 -12.57 -5.70
CA ALA A 11 -32.15 -13.93 -5.33
C ALA A 11 -32.30 -14.87 -6.55
N LEU A 12 -32.81 -14.36 -7.67
CA LEU A 12 -32.90 -15.12 -8.92
C LEU A 12 -31.53 -15.35 -9.57
N LEU A 13 -30.63 -14.36 -9.53
CA LEU A 13 -29.27 -14.49 -10.02
C LEU A 13 -28.50 -15.53 -9.19
N GLU A 14 -28.62 -15.55 -7.87
CA GLU A 14 -28.01 -16.59 -7.03
C GLU A 14 -28.55 -18.00 -7.35
N GLN A 15 -29.85 -18.12 -7.62
CA GLN A 15 -30.43 -19.40 -8.03
C GLN A 15 -29.86 -19.86 -9.38
N LEU A 16 -29.68 -18.91 -10.31
CA LEU A 16 -29.12 -19.18 -11.63
C LEU A 16 -27.64 -19.57 -11.54
N THR A 17 -26.86 -18.89 -10.71
CA THR A 17 -25.46 -19.25 -10.39
C THR A 17 -25.38 -20.66 -9.83
N ARG A 18 -26.21 -20.99 -8.82
CA ARG A 18 -26.24 -22.34 -8.23
C ARG A 18 -26.64 -23.41 -9.23
N ARG A 19 -27.57 -23.10 -10.15
CA ARG A 19 -27.98 -24.01 -11.22
C ARG A 19 -26.80 -24.32 -12.15
N TYR A 20 -26.14 -23.28 -12.67
CA TYR A 20 -25.05 -23.44 -13.63
C TYR A 20 -23.78 -24.04 -13.02
N GLN A 21 -23.52 -23.81 -11.72
CA GLN A 21 -22.41 -24.47 -11.01
C GLN A 21 -22.65 -25.97 -10.73
N ARG A 22 -23.92 -26.39 -10.59
CA ARG A 22 -24.29 -27.78 -10.23
C ARG A 22 -24.61 -28.66 -11.42
N ASP A 23 -24.82 -28.08 -12.59
CA ASP A 23 -25.11 -28.82 -13.80
C ASP A 23 -23.80 -29.15 -14.55
N PRO A 24 -23.28 -30.38 -14.45
CA PRO A 24 -22.03 -30.78 -15.11
C PRO A 24 -22.17 -30.82 -16.64
N GLN A 25 -23.36 -30.63 -17.20
CA GLN A 25 -23.59 -30.49 -18.64
C GLN A 25 -23.71 -29.03 -19.07
N SER A 26 -23.73 -28.08 -18.13
CA SER A 26 -23.81 -26.67 -18.46
C SER A 26 -22.44 -26.15 -18.90
N GLY A 27 -22.33 -25.75 -20.16
CA GLY A 27 -21.16 -25.02 -20.66
C GLY A 27 -21.18 -23.52 -20.37
N LEU A 28 -22.12 -23.04 -19.55
CA LEU A 28 -22.33 -21.64 -19.22
C LEU A 28 -22.11 -21.36 -17.74
N ILE A 29 -21.65 -20.15 -17.45
CA ILE A 29 -21.53 -19.56 -16.12
C ILE A 29 -22.23 -18.21 -16.09
N LEU A 30 -22.66 -17.78 -14.90
CA LEU A 30 -23.10 -16.40 -14.68
C LEU A 30 -21.92 -15.58 -14.18
N ARG A 31 -21.67 -14.43 -14.81
CA ARG A 31 -20.71 -13.41 -14.37
C ARG A 31 -21.47 -12.23 -13.80
N GLU A 32 -21.12 -11.86 -12.58
CA GLU A 32 -21.63 -10.65 -11.91
C GLU A 32 -20.76 -9.46 -12.32
N LEU A 33 -21.41 -8.35 -12.65
CA LEU A 33 -20.81 -7.06 -12.98
C LEU A 33 -21.42 -5.99 -12.05
N GLU A 34 -20.78 -4.84 -11.91
CA GLU A 34 -21.32 -3.73 -11.12
C GLU A 34 -22.67 -3.27 -11.69
N GLY A 35 -23.76 -3.61 -10.98
CA GLY A 35 -25.13 -3.31 -11.38
C GLY A 35 -25.69 -4.16 -12.53
N ALA A 36 -24.99 -5.23 -12.95
CA ALA A 36 -25.43 -6.09 -14.06
C ALA A 36 -24.99 -7.55 -13.89
N ALA A 37 -25.53 -8.45 -14.71
CA ALA A 37 -25.07 -9.83 -14.79
C ALA A 37 -25.13 -10.34 -16.23
N ALA A 38 -24.13 -11.12 -16.63
CA ALA A 38 -24.00 -11.65 -17.98
C ALA A 38 -23.78 -13.17 -17.96
N LEU A 39 -24.37 -13.87 -18.93
CA LEU A 39 -24.03 -15.28 -19.18
C LEU A 39 -22.77 -15.35 -20.04
N ALA A 40 -21.82 -16.18 -19.62
CA ALA A 40 -20.59 -16.44 -20.34
C ALA A 40 -20.35 -17.94 -20.49
N SER A 41 -19.53 -18.35 -21.45
CA SER A 41 -19.06 -19.74 -21.53
C SER A 41 -18.13 -20.06 -20.35
N ALA A 42 -18.21 -21.28 -19.82
CA ALA A 42 -17.31 -21.75 -18.80
C ALA A 42 -15.86 -21.80 -19.33
N PRO A 43 -14.85 -21.30 -18.58
CA PRO A 43 -13.45 -21.26 -19.05
C PRO A 43 -12.88 -22.63 -19.43
N GLU A 44 -13.32 -23.69 -18.77
CA GLU A 44 -12.96 -25.08 -19.07
C GLU A 44 -13.38 -25.58 -20.46
N HIS A 45 -14.24 -24.83 -21.15
CA HIS A 45 -14.67 -25.13 -22.53
C HIS A 45 -14.05 -24.19 -23.56
N ALA A 46 -13.07 -23.35 -23.19
CA ALA A 46 -12.45 -22.39 -24.10
C ALA A 46 -11.97 -23.04 -25.41
N GLU A 47 -11.26 -24.18 -25.34
CA GLU A 47 -10.78 -24.90 -26.54
C GLU A 47 -11.92 -25.36 -27.46
N LEU A 48 -13.04 -25.80 -26.89
CA LEU A 48 -14.21 -26.24 -27.65
C LEU A 48 -14.93 -25.06 -28.31
N VAL A 49 -15.05 -23.94 -27.59
CA VAL A 49 -15.64 -22.70 -28.10
C VAL A 49 -14.79 -22.13 -29.24
N GLU A 50 -13.47 -22.09 -29.08
CA GLU A 50 -12.53 -21.67 -30.12
C GLU A 50 -12.56 -22.58 -31.34
N ALA A 51 -12.64 -23.90 -31.15
CA ALA A 51 -12.75 -24.85 -32.25
C ALA A 51 -14.06 -24.69 -33.02
N PHE A 52 -15.16 -24.36 -32.35
CA PHE A 52 -16.49 -24.21 -32.96
C PHE A 52 -16.65 -22.88 -33.70
N TYR A 53 -16.31 -21.75 -33.07
CA TYR A 53 -16.44 -20.42 -33.67
C TYR A 53 -15.24 -20.03 -34.54
N GLY A 54 -14.18 -20.84 -34.53
CA GLY A 54 -12.89 -20.48 -35.08
C GLY A 54 -12.12 -19.53 -34.17
N LYS A 55 -10.80 -19.46 -34.33
CA LYS A 55 -9.99 -18.45 -33.61
C LYS A 55 -10.50 -17.07 -33.98
N VAL A 56 -11.12 -16.40 -33.02
CA VAL A 56 -11.38 -14.96 -33.12
C VAL A 56 -10.01 -14.32 -33.35
N ARG A 57 -9.84 -13.63 -34.48
CA ARG A 57 -8.60 -12.87 -34.71
C ARG A 57 -8.58 -11.76 -33.67
N GLU A 58 -7.86 -11.99 -32.58
CA GLU A 58 -7.49 -10.94 -31.65
C GLU A 58 -6.64 -9.93 -32.41
N GLN A 59 -7.26 -8.87 -32.91
CA GLN A 59 -6.51 -7.69 -33.32
C GLN A 59 -6.00 -7.06 -32.03
N LYS A 60 -4.81 -7.48 -31.60
CA LYS A 60 -4.15 -6.95 -30.40
C LYS A 60 -4.21 -5.43 -30.41
N LEU A 61 -4.58 -4.85 -29.27
CA LEU A 61 -4.48 -3.41 -29.09
C LEU A 61 -2.99 -3.03 -29.21
N THR A 62 -2.72 -1.85 -29.79
CA THR A 62 -1.37 -1.29 -29.77
C THR A 62 -0.99 -0.92 -28.35
N ASP A 63 0.30 -0.82 -28.03
CA ASP A 63 0.77 -0.37 -26.70
C ASP A 63 0.13 0.97 -26.31
N ALA A 64 0.06 1.92 -27.25
CA ALA A 64 -0.62 3.19 -27.03
C ALA A 64 -2.12 3.07 -26.73
N ALA A 65 -2.79 2.01 -27.19
CA ALA A 65 -4.20 1.77 -26.90
C ALA A 65 -4.38 1.09 -25.55
N TYR A 66 -3.48 0.17 -25.17
CA TYR A 66 -3.44 -0.38 -23.81
C TYR A 66 -3.17 0.69 -22.77
N GLU A 67 -2.21 1.59 -23.02
CA GLU A 67 -1.90 2.70 -22.11
C GLU A 67 -3.10 3.66 -21.96
N THR A 68 -3.77 4.03 -23.06
CA THR A 68 -4.97 4.89 -23.00
C THR A 68 -6.09 4.20 -22.22
N LEU A 69 -6.32 2.92 -22.51
CA LEU A 69 -7.38 2.14 -21.87
C LEU A 69 -7.13 2.00 -20.37
N ALA A 70 -5.88 1.77 -19.95
CA ALA A 70 -5.50 1.73 -18.55
C ALA A 70 -5.77 3.08 -17.87
N VAL A 71 -5.32 4.20 -18.47
CA VAL A 71 -5.57 5.55 -17.95
C VAL A 71 -7.06 5.79 -17.70
N ILE A 72 -7.91 5.42 -18.66
CA ILE A 72 -9.37 5.54 -18.50
C ILE A 72 -9.87 4.61 -17.40
N ALA A 73 -9.48 3.33 -17.40
CA ALA A 73 -9.97 2.34 -16.46
C ALA A 73 -9.66 2.68 -14.98
N TYR A 74 -8.51 3.31 -14.72
CA TYR A 74 -8.11 3.72 -13.36
C TYR A 74 -8.68 5.07 -12.91
N ASN A 75 -9.07 5.94 -13.84
CA ASN A 75 -9.46 7.32 -13.54
C ASN A 75 -10.89 7.65 -13.98
N ALA A 76 -11.64 6.65 -14.45
CA ALA A 76 -13.00 6.86 -14.89
C ALA A 76 -13.89 7.34 -13.72
N PRO A 77 -14.79 8.31 -13.98
CA PRO A 77 -14.99 9.00 -15.25
C PRO A 77 -13.91 10.05 -15.56
N ALA A 78 -13.29 10.00 -16.75
CA ALA A 78 -12.18 10.87 -17.16
C ALA A 78 -12.44 11.61 -18.48
N THR A 79 -11.91 12.81 -18.63
CA THR A 79 -11.99 13.61 -19.87
C THR A 79 -10.82 13.33 -20.81
N ARG A 80 -10.98 13.64 -22.10
CA ARG A 80 -9.90 13.55 -23.10
C ARG A 80 -8.64 14.33 -22.70
N ALA A 81 -8.81 15.51 -22.14
CA ALA A 81 -7.70 16.35 -21.69
C ALA A 81 -6.92 15.73 -20.51
N GLU A 82 -7.61 15.09 -19.56
CA GLU A 82 -6.96 14.39 -18.45
C GLU A 82 -6.17 13.18 -18.95
N ILE A 83 -6.73 12.42 -19.91
CA ILE A 83 -6.06 11.29 -20.54
C ILE A 83 -4.77 11.73 -21.23
N GLU A 84 -4.82 12.80 -22.03
CA GLU A 84 -3.65 13.35 -22.73
C GLU A 84 -2.59 13.89 -21.78
N THR A 85 -3.01 14.52 -20.69
CA THR A 85 -2.09 15.04 -19.67
C THR A 85 -1.27 13.92 -19.06
N VAL A 86 -1.88 12.76 -18.85
CA VAL A 86 -1.22 11.60 -18.24
C VAL A 86 -0.35 10.87 -19.25
N ARG A 87 -0.84 10.74 -20.49
CA ARG A 87 -0.09 10.11 -21.58
C ARG A 87 1.06 10.98 -22.09
N GLY A 88 1.01 12.29 -21.89
CA GLY A 88 1.96 13.26 -22.44
C GLY A 88 1.91 13.41 -23.96
N VAL A 89 0.92 12.79 -24.63
CA VAL A 89 0.75 12.77 -26.09
C VAL A 89 -0.75 12.78 -26.46
N ASP A 90 -1.05 13.30 -27.65
CA ASP A 90 -2.40 13.27 -28.24
C ASP A 90 -2.96 11.84 -28.25
N SER A 91 -4.16 11.68 -27.71
CA SER A 91 -4.79 10.37 -27.53
C SER A 91 -6.14 10.26 -28.25
N ASP A 92 -6.55 11.29 -29.00
CA ASP A 92 -7.90 11.41 -29.54
C ASP A 92 -8.26 10.29 -30.52
N SER A 93 -7.33 10.01 -31.44
CA SER A 93 -7.50 8.92 -32.43
C SER A 93 -7.50 7.53 -31.79
N VAL A 94 -6.89 7.38 -30.61
CA VAL A 94 -6.82 6.12 -29.87
C VAL A 94 -8.11 5.92 -29.07
N VAL A 95 -8.58 6.96 -28.38
CA VAL A 95 -9.87 6.97 -27.67
C VAL A 95 -11.01 6.65 -28.65
N ALA A 96 -11.02 7.26 -29.84
CA ALA A 96 -12.04 6.98 -30.86
C ALA A 96 -12.08 5.49 -31.25
N ARG A 97 -10.91 4.85 -31.42
CA ARG A 97 -10.83 3.40 -31.71
C ARG A 97 -11.26 2.53 -30.53
N LEU A 98 -10.98 2.93 -29.30
CA LEU A 98 -11.43 2.21 -28.10
C LEU A 98 -12.96 2.26 -27.96
N ILE A 99 -13.58 3.39 -28.31
CA ILE A 99 -15.04 3.54 -28.39
C ILE A 99 -15.61 2.67 -29.52
N GLU A 100 -15.02 2.69 -30.72
CA GLU A 100 -15.45 1.85 -31.85
C GLU A 100 -15.38 0.35 -31.52
N ARG A 101 -14.37 -0.06 -30.75
CA ARG A 101 -14.23 -1.42 -30.23
C ARG A 101 -15.15 -1.76 -29.06
N GLY A 102 -15.90 -0.79 -28.56
CA GLY A 102 -16.85 -0.96 -27.45
C GLY A 102 -16.19 -1.17 -26.09
N LEU A 103 -14.91 -0.80 -25.91
CA LEU A 103 -14.20 -0.92 -24.63
C LEU A 103 -14.35 0.33 -23.74
N VAL A 104 -14.64 1.47 -24.36
CA VAL A 104 -14.85 2.77 -23.70
C VAL A 104 -16.16 3.37 -24.20
N ARG A 105 -16.87 4.12 -23.35
CA ARG A 105 -18.08 4.87 -23.70
C ARG A 105 -18.08 6.26 -23.09
N GLU A 106 -18.88 7.16 -23.66
CA GLU A 106 -19.17 8.46 -23.06
C GLU A 106 -20.34 8.32 -22.08
N VAL A 107 -20.13 8.73 -20.83
CA VAL A 107 -21.11 8.60 -19.72
C VAL A 107 -21.77 9.92 -19.33
N GLY A 108 -21.28 11.04 -19.85
CA GLY A 108 -21.83 12.36 -19.56
C GLY A 108 -20.91 13.49 -20.01
N VAL A 109 -21.16 14.69 -19.48
CA VAL A 109 -20.31 15.87 -19.69
C VAL A 109 -19.96 16.48 -18.34
N LEU A 110 -18.73 16.96 -18.21
CA LEU A 110 -18.28 17.66 -17.00
C LEU A 110 -18.87 19.09 -16.96
N ASP A 111 -19.35 19.52 -15.80
CA ASP A 111 -19.86 20.88 -15.60
C ASP A 111 -18.72 21.89 -15.41
N ALA A 112 -18.00 22.14 -16.50
CA ALA A 112 -16.85 23.03 -16.59
C ALA A 112 -16.91 23.82 -17.93
N PRO A 113 -16.16 24.93 -18.06
CA PRO A 113 -16.07 25.66 -19.32
C PRO A 113 -15.68 24.73 -20.49
N GLY A 114 -16.50 24.74 -21.56
CA GLY A 114 -16.31 23.86 -22.72
C GLY A 114 -17.04 22.51 -22.64
N ARG A 115 -17.63 22.15 -21.49
CA ARG A 115 -18.44 20.94 -21.25
C ARG A 115 -17.84 19.66 -21.88
N PRO A 116 -16.60 19.29 -21.51
CA PRO A 116 -15.93 18.14 -22.10
C PRO A 116 -16.67 16.84 -21.77
N ALA A 117 -16.67 15.88 -22.71
CA ALA A 117 -17.25 14.56 -22.51
C ALA A 117 -16.45 13.76 -21.47
N LEU A 118 -17.18 13.03 -20.62
CA LEU A 118 -16.63 12.09 -19.64
C LEU A 118 -16.66 10.68 -20.20
N LEU A 119 -15.53 10.00 -20.12
CA LEU A 119 -15.29 8.67 -20.64
C LEU A 119 -15.18 7.68 -19.49
N ASP A 120 -15.75 6.50 -19.69
CA ASP A 120 -15.71 5.37 -18.76
C ASP A 120 -15.51 4.07 -19.54
N VAL A 121 -15.04 3.03 -18.87
CA VAL A 121 -14.99 1.69 -19.45
C VAL A 121 -16.39 1.09 -19.58
N THR A 122 -16.53 0.12 -20.47
CA THR A 122 -17.81 -0.58 -20.70
C THR A 122 -17.88 -1.89 -19.92
N GLU A 123 -19.08 -2.48 -19.89
CA GLU A 123 -19.28 -3.86 -19.42
C GLU A 123 -18.47 -4.87 -20.25
N GLN A 124 -18.27 -4.60 -21.55
CA GLN A 124 -17.44 -5.45 -22.41
C GLN A 124 -15.98 -5.46 -21.94
N PHE A 125 -15.44 -4.31 -21.53
CA PHE A 125 -14.11 -4.24 -20.92
C PHE A 125 -14.05 -5.10 -19.66
N LEU A 126 -15.03 -4.99 -18.75
CA LEU A 126 -15.04 -5.80 -17.53
C LEU A 126 -15.08 -7.31 -17.86
N LEU A 127 -15.88 -7.71 -18.85
CA LEU A 127 -15.96 -9.11 -19.29
C LEU A 127 -14.64 -9.61 -19.90
N ASP A 128 -14.02 -8.83 -20.78
CA ASP A 128 -12.77 -9.18 -21.46
C ASP A 128 -11.62 -9.34 -20.46
N PHE A 129 -11.59 -8.51 -19.42
CA PHE A 129 -10.57 -8.53 -18.38
C PHE A 129 -10.94 -9.43 -17.18
N GLY A 130 -12.14 -10.02 -17.18
CA GLY A 130 -12.61 -10.93 -16.12
C GLY A 130 -12.85 -10.24 -14.78
N LEU A 131 -13.23 -8.96 -14.81
CA LEU A 131 -13.47 -8.12 -13.63
C LEU A 131 -14.97 -7.99 -13.37
N LYS A 132 -15.37 -7.91 -12.10
CA LYS A 132 -16.74 -7.52 -11.71
C LYS A 132 -16.93 -6.01 -11.75
N SER A 133 -15.89 -5.26 -11.43
CA SER A 133 -15.88 -3.78 -11.44
C SER A 133 -14.48 -3.27 -11.68
N THR A 134 -14.34 -1.98 -12.03
CA THR A 134 -13.03 -1.32 -12.10
C THR A 134 -12.30 -1.29 -10.76
N ARG A 135 -13.00 -1.48 -9.64
CA ARG A 135 -12.40 -1.57 -8.30
C ARG A 135 -11.56 -2.83 -8.08
N GLU A 136 -11.74 -3.85 -8.92
CA GLU A 136 -10.93 -5.06 -8.91
C GLU A 136 -9.64 -4.91 -9.72
N LEU A 137 -9.45 -3.79 -10.41
CA LEU A 137 -8.19 -3.50 -11.09
C LEU A 137 -7.04 -3.48 -10.07
N PRO A 138 -5.88 -4.07 -10.41
CA PRO A 138 -4.73 -4.08 -9.51
C PRO A 138 -4.32 -2.64 -9.19
N ALA A 139 -3.94 -2.35 -7.95
CA ALA A 139 -3.46 -1.02 -7.61
C ALA A 139 -2.25 -0.67 -8.48
N VAL A 140 -2.43 0.23 -9.45
CA VAL A 140 -1.32 0.78 -10.24
C VAL A 140 -0.71 1.92 -9.44
N ASP A 141 0.62 1.92 -9.40
CA ASP A 141 1.46 2.93 -8.76
C ASP A 141 1.06 4.34 -9.27
N LEU A 142 0.25 5.06 -8.47
CA LEU A 142 -0.38 6.35 -8.80
C LEU A 142 0.62 7.53 -8.79
N LEU A 143 1.93 7.26 -8.77
CA LEU A 143 2.97 8.29 -8.74
C LEU A 143 3.06 9.20 -9.98
N MET A 144 2.34 8.89 -11.07
CA MET A 144 2.18 9.85 -12.17
C MET A 144 1.10 10.92 -11.91
N TYR A 145 0.22 10.75 -10.92
CA TYR A 145 -0.98 11.60 -10.76
C TYR A 145 -0.89 12.67 -9.67
N ASP A 146 -0.19 12.42 -8.56
CA ASP A 146 -0.14 13.36 -7.42
C ASP A 146 0.60 14.68 -7.74
N THR A 147 1.38 14.71 -8.83
CA THR A 147 2.07 15.93 -9.30
C THR A 147 1.12 16.87 -10.05
N VAL A 148 -0.01 16.39 -10.59
CA VAL A 148 -0.93 17.18 -11.41
C VAL A 148 -2.12 17.70 -10.60
N THR A 149 -2.66 16.92 -9.65
CA THR A 149 -3.79 17.34 -8.80
C THR A 149 -3.46 18.55 -7.92
N ARG A 150 -2.19 18.76 -7.58
CA ARG A 150 -1.76 19.94 -6.79
C ARG A 150 -1.75 21.26 -7.55
N PHE A 151 -1.90 21.26 -8.87
CA PHE A 151 -1.91 22.48 -9.68
C PHE A 151 -3.32 22.95 -10.12
N THR A 152 -4.37 22.14 -9.92
CA THR A 152 -5.72 22.43 -10.39
C THR A 152 -6.70 22.91 -9.31
N GLU A 153 -6.43 22.65 -8.03
CA GLU A 153 -7.31 23.10 -6.95
C GLU A 153 -6.86 24.45 -6.38
N GLY A 154 -7.31 25.51 -7.06
CA GLY A 154 -7.46 26.82 -6.44
C GLY A 154 -8.58 26.78 -5.39
N GLU A 155 -8.29 27.33 -4.22
CA GLU A 155 -9.17 27.56 -3.06
C GLU A 155 -10.68 27.36 -3.29
N LYS A 156 -11.28 26.43 -2.54
CA LYS A 156 -12.55 26.66 -1.83
C LYS A 156 -12.81 25.59 -0.77
N ASP A 157 -12.73 26.02 0.48
CA ASP A 157 -13.36 25.37 1.62
C ASP A 157 -14.85 25.12 1.36
N MET A 158 -15.33 23.91 1.66
CA MET A 158 -16.61 23.66 2.33
C MET A 158 -16.77 22.16 2.65
N HIS A 159 -16.56 21.80 3.93
CA HIS A 159 -17.21 20.69 4.66
C HIS A 159 -17.63 19.46 3.82
N SER A 160 -16.65 18.71 3.31
CA SER A 160 -16.86 17.30 2.99
C SER A 160 -16.46 16.50 4.23
N GLN A 161 -17.43 15.85 4.88
CA GLN A 161 -17.12 14.81 5.86
C GLN A 161 -16.47 13.66 5.09
N ALA A 162 -15.14 13.72 4.97
CA ALA A 162 -14.33 12.65 4.45
C ALA A 162 -14.67 11.36 5.21
N ALA A 163 -14.87 10.27 4.48
CA ALA A 163 -14.91 8.94 5.10
C ALA A 163 -13.70 8.80 6.05
N PRO A 164 -13.89 8.25 7.26
CA PRO A 164 -12.84 8.26 8.27
C PRO A 164 -11.60 7.53 7.72
N LYS A 165 -10.49 8.27 7.60
CA LYS A 165 -9.21 7.69 7.21
C LYS A 165 -8.85 6.58 8.22
N PRO A 166 -8.30 5.45 7.77
CA PRO A 166 -7.89 4.39 8.69
C PRO A 166 -6.90 4.92 9.73
N LEU A 167 -6.99 4.38 10.95
CA LEU A 167 -6.14 4.82 12.07
C LEU A 167 -4.67 4.47 11.81
N VAL A 168 -3.83 5.50 11.68
CA VAL A 168 -2.37 5.36 11.63
C VAL A 168 -1.75 5.80 12.96
N ILE A 169 -1.03 4.90 13.61
CA ILE A 169 -0.24 5.18 14.82
C ILE A 169 1.24 5.19 14.42
N ALA A 170 1.90 6.33 14.56
CA ALA A 170 3.34 6.46 14.28
C ALA A 170 4.17 6.23 15.54
N ILE A 171 5.21 5.38 15.44
CA ILE A 171 6.18 5.13 16.52
C ILE A 171 7.59 5.37 15.98
N ASP A 172 8.18 6.51 16.34
CA ASP A 172 9.52 6.93 15.92
C ASP A 172 10.53 6.88 17.06
N GLY A 173 11.81 6.87 16.71
CA GLY A 173 12.91 6.96 17.68
C GLY A 173 14.15 6.18 17.28
N PRO A 174 15.28 6.37 18.00
CA PRO A 174 16.58 5.80 17.64
C PRO A 174 16.61 4.28 17.73
N SER A 175 17.65 3.65 17.17
CA SER A 175 17.81 2.20 17.23
C SER A 175 17.92 1.69 18.68
N GLY A 176 17.35 0.53 18.98
CA GLY A 176 17.41 -0.07 20.33
C GLY A 176 16.54 0.59 21.40
N SER A 177 15.72 1.59 21.05
CA SER A 177 14.78 2.22 22.01
C SER A 177 13.58 1.35 22.39
N GLY A 178 13.39 0.18 21.77
CA GLY A 178 12.32 -0.77 22.10
C GLY A 178 11.04 -0.65 21.27
N LYS A 179 11.04 0.17 20.21
CA LYS A 179 9.90 0.40 19.30
C LYS A 179 9.25 -0.90 18.82
N SER A 180 10.00 -1.85 18.27
CA SER A 180 9.44 -3.08 17.71
C SER A 180 8.70 -3.90 18.76
N THR A 181 9.24 -3.94 19.98
CA THR A 181 8.62 -4.64 21.10
C THR A 181 7.32 -3.98 21.51
N VAL A 182 7.31 -2.65 21.68
CA VAL A 182 6.10 -1.94 22.12
C VAL A 182 5.06 -1.82 21.02
N ALA A 183 5.46 -1.72 19.75
CA ALA A 183 4.56 -1.75 18.60
C ALA A 183 3.81 -3.07 18.52
N ARG A 184 4.51 -4.20 18.69
CA ARG A 184 3.88 -5.53 18.73
C ARG A 184 2.91 -5.68 19.91
N LEU A 185 3.33 -5.29 21.11
CA LEU A 185 2.46 -5.38 22.30
C LEU A 185 1.23 -4.46 22.18
N LEU A 186 1.40 -3.26 21.61
CA LEU A 186 0.30 -2.34 21.36
C LEU A 186 -0.65 -2.89 20.30
N SER A 187 -0.12 -3.51 19.25
CA SER A 187 -0.88 -4.21 18.21
C SER A 187 -1.75 -5.33 18.76
N GLU A 188 -1.18 -6.17 19.61
CA GLU A 188 -1.90 -7.24 20.31
C GLU A 188 -3.05 -6.67 21.17
N HIS A 189 -2.84 -5.52 21.83
CA HIS A 189 -3.85 -4.88 22.65
C HIS A 189 -4.98 -4.22 21.84
N LEU A 190 -4.65 -3.55 20.73
CA LEU A 190 -5.61 -2.79 19.92
C LEU A 190 -6.24 -3.59 18.78
N GLY A 191 -5.70 -4.77 18.45
CA GLY A 191 -6.11 -5.53 17.27
C GLY A 191 -5.72 -4.88 15.94
N ILE A 192 -4.77 -3.95 15.94
CA ILE A 192 -4.31 -3.19 14.76
C ILE A 192 -3.01 -3.82 14.24
N LEU A 193 -2.87 -3.98 12.93
CA LEU A 193 -1.68 -4.56 12.30
C LEU A 193 -0.43 -3.66 12.46
N THR A 194 0.76 -4.26 12.45
CA THR A 194 2.04 -3.52 12.52
C THR A 194 2.84 -3.60 11.24
N LEU A 195 3.49 -2.49 10.90
CA LEU A 195 4.49 -2.42 9.83
C LEU A 195 5.85 -2.01 10.43
N ASP A 196 6.79 -2.96 10.47
CA ASP A 196 8.23 -2.73 10.65
C ASP A 196 8.79 -2.18 9.33
N THR A 197 8.88 -0.85 9.25
CA THR A 197 9.46 -0.19 8.06
C THR A 197 10.94 -0.53 7.88
N GLY A 198 11.65 -0.85 8.98
CA GLY A 198 13.05 -1.26 8.94
C GLY A 198 13.24 -2.60 8.21
N ALA A 199 12.27 -3.51 8.28
CA ALA A 199 12.31 -4.77 7.55
C ALA A 199 12.31 -4.55 6.02
N MET A 200 11.59 -3.52 5.54
CA MET A 200 11.57 -3.16 4.12
C MET A 200 12.96 -2.72 3.64
N TYR A 201 13.62 -1.82 4.37
CA TYR A 201 14.98 -1.38 4.04
C TYR A 201 16.01 -2.51 4.15
N ARG A 202 15.85 -3.44 5.12
CA ARG A 202 16.70 -4.63 5.23
C ARG A 202 16.49 -5.59 4.04
N ALA A 203 15.26 -5.75 3.57
CA ALA A 203 14.97 -6.58 2.40
C ALA A 203 15.63 -6.03 1.12
N LEU A 204 15.49 -4.72 0.87
CA LEU A 204 16.16 -4.06 -0.27
C LEU A 204 17.69 -4.08 -0.13
N GLY A 205 18.21 -3.79 1.05
CA GLY A 205 19.65 -3.83 1.31
C GLY A 205 20.23 -5.23 1.10
N TYR A 206 19.52 -6.27 1.55
CA TYR A 206 19.92 -7.65 1.33
C TYR A 206 19.84 -8.05 -0.15
N LYS A 207 18.79 -7.62 -0.88
CA LYS A 207 18.70 -7.81 -2.33
C LYS A 207 19.91 -7.20 -3.04
N ALA A 208 20.26 -5.95 -2.73
CA ALA A 208 21.42 -5.29 -3.31
C ALA A 208 22.71 -6.11 -3.10
N LEU A 209 22.95 -6.57 -1.86
CA LEU A 209 24.10 -7.43 -1.55
C LEU A 209 24.10 -8.73 -2.37
N ARG A 210 22.94 -9.40 -2.50
CA ARG A 210 22.82 -10.64 -3.30
C ARG A 210 23.06 -10.41 -4.79
N SER A 211 22.70 -9.24 -5.30
CA SER A 211 22.94 -8.85 -6.69
C SER A 211 24.35 -8.32 -6.94
N GLY A 212 25.24 -8.36 -5.94
CA GLY A 212 26.60 -7.81 -6.04
C GLY A 212 26.65 -6.28 -6.10
N ILE A 213 25.57 -5.61 -5.72
CA ILE A 213 25.42 -4.16 -5.70
C ILE A 213 25.79 -3.65 -4.31
N GLN A 214 26.64 -2.61 -4.24
CA GLN A 214 26.91 -1.92 -2.99
C GLN A 214 25.65 -1.15 -2.56
N PRO A 215 25.09 -1.36 -1.35
CA PRO A 215 23.85 -0.69 -0.94
C PRO A 215 23.92 0.83 -0.87
N SER A 216 25.13 1.41 -0.84
CA SER A 216 25.38 2.84 -0.89
C SER A 216 25.51 3.42 -2.32
N ASP A 217 25.53 2.57 -3.36
CA ASP A 217 25.59 2.99 -4.75
C ASP A 217 24.19 3.37 -5.26
N GLY A 218 23.89 4.66 -5.20
CA GLY A 218 22.57 5.19 -5.55
C GLY A 218 22.11 4.88 -6.97
N GLU A 219 23.02 4.81 -7.95
CA GLU A 219 22.65 4.58 -9.34
C GLU A 219 22.43 3.10 -9.62
N ALA A 220 23.32 2.23 -9.13
CA ALA A 220 23.13 0.78 -9.25
C ALA A 220 21.85 0.34 -8.51
N VAL A 221 21.57 0.92 -7.34
CA VAL A 221 20.33 0.64 -6.60
C VAL A 221 19.10 1.18 -7.32
N ARG A 222 19.16 2.36 -7.96
CA ARG A 222 18.07 2.88 -8.81
C ARG A 222 17.73 1.90 -9.93
N VAL A 223 18.73 1.40 -10.65
CA VAL A 223 18.54 0.44 -11.74
C VAL A 223 17.93 -0.86 -11.21
N MET A 224 18.42 -1.36 -10.06
CA MET A 224 17.84 -2.54 -9.41
C MET A 224 16.35 -2.33 -9.06
N LEU A 225 15.99 -1.16 -8.52
CA LEU A 225 14.61 -0.85 -8.12
C LEU A 225 13.65 -0.76 -9.30
N ALA A 226 14.11 -0.39 -10.50
CA ALA A 226 13.25 -0.27 -11.69
C ALA A 226 12.54 -1.58 -12.08
N SER A 227 13.10 -2.73 -11.71
CA SER A 227 12.49 -4.05 -11.92
C SER A 227 12.24 -4.81 -10.60
N THR A 228 12.23 -4.10 -9.46
CA THR A 228 11.96 -4.71 -8.15
C THR A 228 10.48 -4.62 -7.85
N VAL A 229 9.89 -5.72 -7.39
CA VAL A 229 8.54 -5.73 -6.82
C VAL A 229 8.65 -6.09 -5.34
N MET A 230 8.13 -5.24 -4.46
CA MET A 230 8.05 -5.53 -3.03
C MET A 230 6.59 -5.62 -2.62
N GLU A 231 6.25 -6.71 -1.97
CA GLU A 231 4.92 -6.95 -1.42
C GLU A 231 5.02 -7.16 0.09
N ILE A 232 4.06 -6.57 0.81
CA ILE A 232 3.96 -6.72 2.26
C ILE A 232 2.71 -7.53 2.55
N ASP A 233 2.90 -8.75 3.02
CA ASP A 233 1.82 -9.62 3.47
C ASP A 233 1.67 -9.49 4.98
N LEU A 234 0.46 -9.11 5.41
CA LEU A 234 0.05 -8.93 6.80
C LEU A 234 -1.09 -9.88 7.20
N SER A 235 -1.47 -10.83 6.33
CA SER A 235 -2.62 -11.72 6.51
C SER A 235 -2.53 -12.56 7.80
N ASP A 236 -1.33 -13.02 8.14
CA ASP A 236 -1.05 -13.81 9.36
C ASP A 236 -0.80 -12.94 10.62
N ARG A 237 -1.07 -11.63 10.56
CA ARG A 237 -0.72 -10.63 11.60
C ARG A 237 0.77 -10.49 11.91
N VAL A 238 1.62 -11.27 11.24
CA VAL A 238 3.06 -11.14 11.24
C VAL A 238 3.47 -10.63 9.87
N GLN A 239 4.26 -9.56 9.83
CA GLN A 239 4.76 -9.03 8.57
C GLN A 239 5.68 -10.02 7.87
N LYS A 240 5.32 -10.37 6.63
CA LYS A 240 6.20 -10.99 5.64
C LYS A 240 6.54 -9.95 4.58
N THR A 241 7.82 -9.83 4.27
CA THR A 241 8.32 -8.89 3.25
C THR A 241 8.80 -9.70 2.07
N LEU A 242 8.03 -9.70 0.99
CA LEU A 242 8.38 -10.40 -0.24
C LEU A 242 9.08 -9.44 -1.19
N VAL A 243 10.15 -9.89 -1.83
CA VAL A 243 10.83 -9.13 -2.88
C VAL A 243 11.02 -10.04 -4.09
N ASP A 244 10.50 -9.63 -5.23
CA ASP A 244 10.42 -10.42 -6.48
C ASP A 244 9.82 -11.82 -6.26
N GLY A 245 8.84 -11.93 -5.36
CA GLY A 245 8.17 -13.18 -5.00
C GLY A 245 8.92 -14.06 -3.99
N GLU A 246 10.13 -13.68 -3.53
CA GLU A 246 10.87 -14.40 -2.48
C GLU A 246 10.54 -13.81 -1.09
N ASP A 247 10.19 -14.65 -0.12
CA ASP A 247 10.01 -14.22 1.28
C ASP A 247 11.37 -13.90 1.93
N MET A 248 11.60 -12.62 2.22
CA MET A 248 12.87 -12.14 2.74
C MET A 248 13.00 -12.28 4.26
N THR A 249 11.92 -12.64 4.96
CA THR A 249 11.85 -12.72 6.43
C THR A 249 13.00 -13.52 7.07
N PRO A 250 13.44 -14.67 6.51
CA PRO A 250 14.55 -15.44 7.07
C PRO A 250 15.91 -14.76 6.96
N TYR A 251 16.07 -13.82 6.01
CA TYR A 251 17.36 -13.26 5.62
C TYR A 251 17.62 -11.86 6.21
N ILE A 252 16.57 -11.16 6.60
CA ILE A 252 16.65 -9.73 6.97
C ILE A 252 16.97 -9.47 8.44
N ARG A 253 17.28 -10.49 9.24
CA ARG A 253 17.62 -10.35 10.68
C ARG A 253 19.11 -10.50 10.99
N THR A 254 19.97 -10.46 9.98
CA THR A 254 21.42 -10.56 10.16
C THR A 254 22.09 -9.20 10.39
N PRO A 255 23.33 -9.17 10.94
CA PRO A 255 24.14 -7.96 11.01
C PRO A 255 24.39 -7.33 9.63
N GLU A 256 24.63 -8.14 8.60
CA GLU A 256 24.89 -7.68 7.23
C GLU A 256 23.67 -6.98 6.65
N ALA A 257 22.47 -7.56 6.80
CA ALA A 257 21.23 -6.93 6.36
C ALA A 257 20.96 -5.63 7.15
N SER A 258 21.29 -5.59 8.44
CA SER A 258 21.15 -4.40 9.27
C SER A 258 22.05 -3.25 8.81
N LYS A 259 23.29 -3.57 8.41
CA LYS A 259 24.23 -2.60 7.84
C LYS A 259 23.77 -2.12 6.47
N ALA A 260 23.39 -3.05 5.58
CA ALA A 260 22.88 -2.73 4.26
C ALA A 260 21.63 -1.85 4.32
N ALA A 261 20.74 -2.07 5.27
CA ALA A 261 19.60 -1.19 5.52
C ALA A 261 20.02 0.24 5.90
N SER A 262 21.07 0.38 6.71
CA SER A 262 21.59 1.71 7.08
C SER A 262 22.08 2.44 5.83
N ASP A 263 22.91 1.77 5.03
CA ASP A 263 23.51 2.33 3.81
C ASP A 263 22.46 2.66 2.74
N ILE A 264 21.47 1.77 2.51
CA ILE A 264 20.45 1.97 1.48
C ILE A 264 19.38 3.00 1.90
N SER A 265 19.12 3.14 3.20
CA SER A 265 18.06 4.03 3.72
C SER A 265 18.39 5.52 3.62
N VAL A 266 19.65 5.86 3.33
CA VAL A 266 20.06 7.26 3.07
C VAL A 266 19.79 7.68 1.63
N LEU A 267 19.56 6.72 0.72
CA LEU A 267 19.36 6.98 -0.70
C LEU A 267 17.92 7.45 -0.98
N PRO A 268 17.72 8.64 -1.57
CA PRO A 268 16.37 9.16 -1.86
C PRO A 268 15.51 8.17 -2.66
N VAL A 269 16.07 7.53 -3.69
CA VAL A 269 15.33 6.58 -4.54
C VAL A 269 14.76 5.39 -3.75
N CYS A 270 15.47 4.89 -2.75
CA CYS A 270 15.01 3.78 -1.91
C CYS A 270 13.96 4.25 -0.91
N ARG A 271 14.10 5.47 -0.41
CA ARG A 271 13.14 6.08 0.50
C ARG A 271 11.82 6.32 -0.21
N ASP A 272 11.85 6.90 -1.40
CA ASP A 272 10.64 7.15 -2.21
C ASP A 272 9.89 5.85 -2.49
N TYR A 273 10.61 4.79 -2.87
CA TYR A 273 10.07 3.45 -3.08
C TYR A 273 9.38 2.89 -1.81
N CYS A 274 10.08 2.90 -0.67
CA CYS A 274 9.52 2.37 0.58
C CYS A 274 8.37 3.22 1.13
N VAL A 275 8.48 4.54 1.08
CA VAL A 275 7.48 5.47 1.62
C VAL A 275 6.18 5.40 0.84
N ARG A 276 6.24 5.20 -0.49
CA ARG A 276 5.06 4.92 -1.29
C ARG A 276 4.27 3.73 -0.71
N ILE A 277 4.92 2.57 -0.60
CA ILE A 277 4.27 1.34 -0.11
C ILE A 277 3.72 1.54 1.31
N GLN A 278 4.46 2.24 2.18
CA GLN A 278 4.01 2.56 3.55
C GLN A 278 2.73 3.41 3.54
N ARG A 279 2.67 4.43 2.68
CA ARG A 279 1.51 5.32 2.53
C ARG A 279 0.30 4.59 1.97
N GLU A 280 0.49 3.80 0.92
CA GLU A 280 -0.56 2.95 0.32
C GLU A 280 -1.18 2.03 1.38
N LEU A 281 -0.35 1.35 2.18
CA LEU A 281 -0.84 0.46 3.24
C LEU A 281 -1.64 1.23 4.32
N GLY A 282 -1.15 2.38 4.78
CA GLY A 282 -1.84 3.18 5.81
C GLY A 282 -3.09 3.92 5.32
N GLN A 283 -3.26 4.08 4.01
CA GLN A 283 -4.51 4.59 3.42
C GLN A 283 -5.58 3.51 3.30
N ARG A 284 -5.19 2.23 3.20
CA ARG A 284 -6.11 1.09 3.00
C ARG A 284 -6.64 0.50 4.29
N GLN A 285 -5.86 0.56 5.37
CA GLN A 285 -6.21 -0.10 6.65
C GLN A 285 -5.52 0.55 7.84
N ALA A 286 -6.06 0.29 9.04
CA ALA A 286 -5.47 0.77 10.27
C ALA A 286 -4.11 0.09 10.51
N LEU A 287 -3.08 0.88 10.84
CA LEU A 287 -1.71 0.40 11.01
C LEU A 287 -0.96 1.12 12.12
N ILE A 288 -0.16 0.35 12.86
CA ILE A 288 0.92 0.85 13.69
C ILE A 288 2.20 0.77 12.87
N LEU A 289 2.78 1.92 12.51
CA LEU A 289 4.03 1.99 11.78
C LEU A 289 5.16 2.35 12.74
N GLU A 290 6.21 1.53 12.76
CA GLU A 290 7.44 1.87 13.48
C GLU A 290 8.59 2.25 12.54
N GLY A 291 9.34 3.28 12.91
CA GLY A 291 10.41 3.80 12.07
C GLY A 291 11.27 4.88 12.72
N ARG A 292 11.68 5.84 11.91
CA ARG A 292 12.55 6.98 12.28
C ARG A 292 11.89 8.33 12.04
N ASP A 293 11.03 8.39 11.03
CA ASP A 293 10.44 9.59 10.46
C ASP A 293 8.99 9.36 10.02
N ILE A 294 8.29 8.42 10.66
CA ILE A 294 6.90 8.10 10.36
C ILE A 294 6.02 9.32 10.61
N GLY A 295 6.09 9.93 11.80
CA GLY A 295 5.24 11.05 12.20
C GLY A 295 5.71 12.42 11.67
N THR A 296 6.89 12.50 11.06
CA THR A 296 7.45 13.74 10.49
C THR A 296 7.41 13.78 8.97
N TYR A 297 7.48 12.62 8.29
CA TYR A 297 7.61 12.54 6.84
C TYR A 297 6.63 11.56 6.19
N VAL A 298 6.52 10.32 6.68
CA VAL A 298 5.66 9.31 6.03
C VAL A 298 4.18 9.66 6.20
N PHE A 299 3.76 9.88 7.44
CA PHE A 299 2.42 10.28 7.87
C PHE A 299 2.50 11.49 8.82
N PRO A 300 2.77 12.70 8.29
CA PRO A 300 2.79 13.92 9.08
C PRO A 300 1.42 14.25 9.68
N ASP A 301 0.34 13.71 9.13
CA ASP A 301 -1.02 13.84 9.67
C ASP A 301 -1.45 12.62 10.49
N ALA A 302 -0.52 11.70 10.82
CA ALA A 302 -0.81 10.56 11.69
C ALA A 302 -1.38 11.07 13.01
N PRO A 303 -2.58 10.65 13.40
CA PRO A 303 -3.27 11.42 14.41
C PRO A 303 -2.85 11.02 15.85
N VAL A 304 -2.21 9.84 16.01
CA VAL A 304 -1.39 9.50 17.18
C VAL A 304 0.07 9.30 16.75
N LYS A 305 0.99 10.00 17.43
CA LYS A 305 2.44 9.90 17.20
C LYS A 305 3.17 9.75 18.53
N PHE A 306 4.08 8.79 18.59
CA PHE A 306 4.98 8.56 19.70
C PHE A 306 6.43 8.71 19.23
N PHE A 307 7.25 9.30 20.08
CA PHE A 307 8.70 9.33 19.90
C PHE A 307 9.34 8.67 21.13
N ILE A 308 9.89 7.47 20.93
CA ILE A 308 10.40 6.61 22.00
C ILE A 308 11.92 6.66 22.03
N THR A 309 12.47 7.13 23.15
CA THR A 309 13.92 7.21 23.40
C THR A 309 14.35 6.24 24.50
N ALA A 310 15.66 6.09 24.64
CA ALA A 310 16.32 5.51 25.81
C ALA A 310 17.78 5.98 25.83
N SER A 311 18.42 5.92 27.00
CA SER A 311 19.84 6.25 27.15
C SER A 311 20.71 5.40 26.22
N PRO A 312 21.81 5.94 25.66
CA PRO A 312 22.72 5.17 24.81
C PRO A 312 23.15 3.84 25.43
N GLN A 313 23.45 3.85 26.73
CA GLN A 313 23.86 2.67 27.48
C GLN A 313 22.73 1.62 27.55
N ALA A 314 21.49 2.01 27.84
CA ALA A 314 20.37 1.09 27.89
C ALA A 314 20.08 0.47 26.51
N ARG A 315 20.18 1.26 25.43
CA ARG A 315 19.96 0.78 24.06
C ARG A 315 21.07 -0.18 23.63
N ALA A 316 22.33 0.14 23.94
CA ALA A 316 23.48 -0.72 23.65
C ALA A 316 23.41 -2.05 24.41
N GLN A 317 23.02 -2.03 25.70
CA GLN A 317 22.82 -3.27 26.48
C GLN A 317 21.70 -4.15 25.92
N ARG A 318 20.58 -3.55 25.46
CA ARG A 318 19.50 -4.29 24.80
C ARG A 318 20.00 -4.92 23.50
N ARG A 319 20.70 -4.16 22.67
CA ARG A 319 21.25 -4.63 21.39
C ARG A 319 22.29 -5.72 21.58
N LEU A 320 23.17 -5.60 22.56
CA LEU A 320 24.16 -6.63 22.90
C LEU A 320 23.46 -7.95 23.23
N LYS A 321 22.43 -7.94 24.07
CA LYS A 321 21.63 -9.13 24.39
C LYS A 321 20.96 -9.75 23.16
N ASP A 322 20.52 -8.93 22.19
CA ASP A 322 19.94 -9.44 20.95
C ASP A 322 21.01 -10.12 20.06
N LEU A 323 22.21 -9.57 20.01
CA LEU A 323 23.36 -10.13 19.28
C LEU A 323 23.88 -11.42 19.93
N GLU A 324 23.97 -11.46 21.26
CA GLU A 324 24.32 -12.67 22.03
C GLU A 324 23.34 -13.81 21.74
N LYS A 325 22.03 -13.52 21.72
CA LYS A 325 21.00 -14.51 21.34
C LYS A 325 21.13 -15.01 19.90
N ALA A 326 21.68 -14.18 19.01
CA ALA A 326 21.97 -14.54 17.63
C ALA A 326 23.33 -15.24 17.46
N GLY A 327 24.08 -15.48 18.54
CA GLY A 327 25.40 -16.11 18.50
C GLY A 327 26.52 -15.21 17.98
N VAL A 328 26.33 -13.88 18.01
CA VAL A 328 27.32 -12.90 17.57
C VAL A 328 28.14 -12.45 18.78
N GLU A 329 29.45 -12.74 18.78
CA GLU A 329 30.38 -12.25 19.79
C GLU A 329 30.81 -10.81 19.47
N THR A 330 30.53 -9.88 20.39
CA THR A 330 30.94 -8.46 20.31
C THR A 330 31.00 -7.86 21.71
N SER A 331 31.66 -6.71 21.87
CA SER A 331 31.72 -5.98 23.13
C SER A 331 30.64 -4.90 23.22
N LEU A 332 30.30 -4.50 24.46
CA LEU A 332 29.41 -3.36 24.69
C LEU A 332 29.94 -2.06 24.05
N GLU A 333 31.26 -1.87 24.06
CA GLU A 333 31.91 -0.68 23.48
C GLU A 333 31.74 -0.62 21.95
N GLU A 334 31.95 -1.74 21.26
CA GLU A 334 31.73 -1.84 19.81
C GLU A 334 30.26 -1.56 19.46
N VAL A 335 29.31 -2.17 20.19
CA VAL A 335 27.88 -1.93 19.99
C VAL A 335 27.52 -0.46 20.20
N MET A 336 28.07 0.18 21.23
CA MET A 336 27.85 1.62 21.48
C MET A 336 28.36 2.48 20.31
N GLN A 337 29.59 2.23 19.84
CA GLN A 337 30.18 2.98 18.73
C GLN A 337 29.37 2.83 17.43
N GLU A 338 28.94 1.62 17.10
CA GLU A 338 28.11 1.35 15.92
C GLU A 338 26.75 2.04 16.02
N MET A 339 26.12 1.97 17.20
CA MET A 339 24.83 2.61 17.44
C MET A 339 24.92 4.13 17.37
N GLU A 340 25.95 4.74 17.94
CA GLU A 340 26.18 6.19 17.86
C GLU A 340 26.42 6.65 16.43
N LYS A 341 27.22 5.91 15.66
CA LYS A 341 27.44 6.20 14.24
C LYS A 341 26.12 6.16 13.47
N ARG A 342 25.30 5.14 13.72
CA ARG A 342 24.00 4.97 13.06
C ARG A 342 23.03 6.07 13.46
N ASP A 343 22.91 6.37 14.75
CA ASP A 343 22.01 7.43 15.23
C ASP A 343 22.41 8.80 14.63
N ARG A 344 23.71 9.06 14.47
CA ARG A 344 24.22 10.25 13.80
C ARG A 344 23.82 10.29 12.33
N GLN A 345 24.03 9.21 11.57
CA GLN A 345 23.59 9.12 10.18
C GLN A 345 22.08 9.32 10.03
N ASP A 346 21.30 8.68 10.91
CA ASP A 346 19.84 8.75 10.96
C ASP A 346 19.34 10.19 11.28
N ALA A 347 20.08 10.95 12.09
CA ALA A 347 19.71 12.31 12.52
C ALA A 347 20.24 13.43 11.60
N GLU A 348 21.39 13.23 10.97
CA GLU A 348 22.06 14.22 10.11
C GLU A 348 21.67 14.08 8.63
N ARG A 349 20.92 13.04 8.25
CA ARG A 349 20.47 12.87 6.86
C ARG A 349 19.65 14.06 6.36
N GLU A 350 19.89 14.44 5.11
CA GLU A 350 19.23 15.58 4.47
C GLU A 350 17.72 15.33 4.28
N LEU A 351 17.35 14.12 3.83
CA LEU A 351 15.96 13.75 3.63
C LEU A 351 15.39 13.07 4.89
N ALA A 352 14.35 13.69 5.44
CA ALA A 352 13.51 13.15 6.50
C ALA A 352 14.29 12.66 7.75
N PRO A 353 15.15 13.47 8.38
CA PRO A 353 15.97 13.04 9.51
C PRO A 353 15.14 12.50 10.69
N THR A 354 15.76 11.64 11.49
CA THR A 354 15.18 11.13 12.73
C THR A 354 14.98 12.28 13.69
N LYS A 355 13.75 12.74 13.77
CA LYS A 355 13.36 13.89 14.58
C LYS A 355 11.98 13.64 15.17
N ARG A 356 11.81 14.07 16.41
CA ARG A 356 10.49 14.08 17.04
C ARG A 356 9.59 15.10 16.33
N ALA A 357 8.42 14.64 15.88
CA ALA A 357 7.38 15.54 15.37
C ALA A 357 6.91 16.48 16.50
N PRO A 358 6.56 17.75 16.20
CA PRO A 358 6.16 18.72 17.23
C PRO A 358 5.01 18.23 18.14
N ASP A 359 4.09 17.48 17.56
CA ASP A 359 2.89 16.89 18.18
C ASP A 359 3.08 15.45 18.67
N ALA A 360 4.27 14.87 18.52
CA ALA A 360 4.57 13.54 19.02
C ALA A 360 4.79 13.53 20.54
N ILE A 361 4.15 12.55 21.21
CA ILE A 361 4.34 12.28 22.63
C ILE A 361 5.70 11.62 22.83
N HIS A 362 6.54 12.25 23.65
CA HIS A 362 7.86 11.72 23.98
C HIS A 362 7.77 10.74 25.15
N ILE A 363 8.30 9.53 24.97
CA ILE A 363 8.41 8.52 26.03
C ILE A 363 9.89 8.13 26.19
N ASP A 364 10.44 8.33 27.37
CA ASP A 364 11.77 7.81 27.72
C ASP A 364 11.65 6.42 28.35
N SER A 365 12.03 5.39 27.59
CA SER A 365 11.95 3.99 28.01
C SER A 365 13.16 3.52 28.82
N SER A 366 14.09 4.40 29.23
CA SER A 366 15.35 4.01 29.90
C SER A 366 15.13 3.19 31.18
N GLY A 367 14.14 3.56 31.99
CA GLY A 367 13.79 2.90 33.25
C GLY A 367 12.46 2.17 33.24
N MET A 368 11.83 2.01 32.07
CA MET A 368 10.51 1.42 31.94
C MET A 368 10.60 0.02 31.34
N THR A 369 9.74 -0.88 31.81
CA THR A 369 9.41 -2.14 31.14
C THR A 369 8.60 -1.87 29.87
N ALA A 370 8.61 -2.83 28.93
CA ALA A 370 7.80 -2.71 27.72
C ALA A 370 6.29 -2.58 28.03
N ALA A 371 5.81 -3.25 29.09
CA ALA A 371 4.42 -3.16 29.54
C ALA A 371 4.05 -1.76 30.05
N GLU A 372 4.92 -1.13 30.83
CA GLU A 372 4.70 0.25 31.31
C GLU A 372 4.68 1.26 30.16
N VAL A 373 5.57 1.08 29.16
CA VAL A 373 5.56 1.94 27.96
C VAL A 373 4.27 1.77 27.18
N VAL A 374 3.82 0.54 26.96
CA VAL A 374 2.57 0.24 26.25
C VAL A 374 1.36 0.81 27.01
N GLN A 375 1.32 0.70 28.33
CA GLN A 375 0.25 1.27 29.14
C GLN A 375 0.19 2.80 28.98
N ALA A 376 1.34 3.48 29.03
CA ALA A 376 1.41 4.93 28.80
C ALA A 376 0.93 5.31 27.38
N MET A 377 1.24 4.49 26.37
CA MET A 377 0.75 4.69 24.99
C MET A 377 -0.78 4.51 24.90
N ILE A 378 -1.33 3.49 25.56
CA ILE A 378 -2.79 3.24 25.61
C ILE A 378 -3.52 4.41 26.26
N ASP A 379 -3.01 4.93 27.36
CA ASP A 379 -3.64 6.05 28.08
C ASP A 379 -3.70 7.31 27.20
N VAL A 380 -2.64 7.58 26.43
CA VAL A 380 -2.60 8.66 25.43
C VAL A 380 -3.62 8.45 24.31
N ILE A 381 -3.71 7.22 23.78
CA ILE A 381 -4.65 6.90 22.70
C ILE A 381 -6.09 7.13 23.18
N ARG A 382 -6.44 6.59 24.35
CA ARG A 382 -7.77 6.78 24.97
C ARG A 382 -8.07 8.25 25.23
N GLN A 383 -7.07 9.05 25.63
CA GLN A 383 -7.24 10.49 25.81
C GLN A 383 -7.55 11.19 24.48
N LYS A 384 -6.84 10.84 23.40
CA LYS A 384 -7.06 11.39 22.06
C LYS A 384 -8.41 10.99 21.48
N GLU A 385 -8.82 9.73 21.64
CA GLU A 385 -10.15 9.24 21.22
C GLU A 385 -11.29 10.05 21.85
N ARG A 386 -11.17 10.40 23.14
CA ARG A 386 -12.17 11.24 23.82
C ARG A 386 -12.21 12.68 23.30
N GLN A 387 -11.09 13.19 22.79
CA GLN A 387 -10.98 14.56 22.28
C GLN A 387 -11.40 14.67 20.81
N GLN A 388 -11.30 13.58 20.05
CA GLN A 388 -11.65 13.50 18.62
C GLN A 388 -12.36 12.17 18.32
N PRO A 389 -13.66 12.04 18.62
CA PRO A 389 -14.41 10.83 18.30
C PRO A 389 -14.60 10.72 16.79
N GLY A 390 -14.04 9.67 16.17
CA GLY A 390 -14.16 9.44 14.74
C GLY A 390 -13.24 8.36 14.16
N TRP A 391 -12.32 7.81 14.95
CA TRP A 391 -11.37 6.83 14.47
C TRP A 391 -11.93 5.47 14.84
N VAL A 392 -12.69 4.89 13.92
CA VAL A 392 -13.32 3.60 14.15
C VAL A 392 -12.23 2.54 14.20
N SER A 393 -11.88 2.11 15.41
CA SER A 393 -11.26 0.82 15.62
C SER A 393 -12.26 -0.24 15.16
N GLN A 394 -11.93 -1.01 14.12
CA GLN A 394 -12.66 -2.26 13.83
C GLN A 394 -12.29 -3.39 14.81
N ALA A 395 -11.78 -3.08 16.00
CA ALA A 395 -11.73 -4.04 17.08
C ALA A 395 -13.14 -4.18 17.67
N GLY A 396 -13.75 -5.32 17.40
CA GLY A 396 -15.14 -5.62 17.74
C GLY A 396 -15.50 -5.34 19.19
N ASP A 397 -16.77 -4.94 19.35
CA ASP A 397 -17.54 -5.10 20.58
C ASP A 397 -17.42 -6.55 21.07
N GLY A 398 -16.45 -6.79 21.94
CA GLY A 398 -16.37 -7.94 22.83
C GLY A 398 -16.91 -7.51 24.19
N THR A 399 -18.22 -7.62 24.33
CA THR A 399 -19.09 -7.55 25.52
C THR A 399 -18.47 -7.79 26.90
N GLU A 400 -18.93 -6.96 27.85
CA GLU A 400 -19.21 -7.15 29.30
C GLU A 400 -18.21 -7.88 30.22
#